data_AF-A0A5C5YDY8-F1
#
_entry.id   AF-A0A5C5YDY8-F1
#
_cell.length_a   1.000
_cell.length_b   1.000
_cell.length_c   1.000
_cell.angle_alpha   90.00
_cell.angle_beta   90.00
_cell.angle_gamma   90.00
#
_symmetry.space_group_name_H-M   'P 1'
#
loop_
_entity.id
_entity.type
_entity.pdbx_description
1 polymer ?
#
loop_
_entity_poly.entity_id
_entity_poly.type
_entity_poly.pdbx_seq_one_letter_code
_entity_poly.pdbx_strand_id
1 'polypeptide(L)'
;MKRLVLPLVVSVLVASGAMAQKSSDETKFSGPNKDVTYRLLWLIESDDENRRSYQGPAREGLSSAGYGRLVVAGSATAMVAVGQRSSVMGTSRYGQMTTTLSLLNTSDRNQFEIKINMLTKDRSPTSLETTARVPKGRWFLVGSADSRAGQAIDADDGKRAVAIMRIDEGVLLLDEPQEAAETQGD
;
A
#
# COMPACT_ATOMS: atom_id res chain seq x y z
N MET A 1 -14.91 22.41 84.53
CA MET A 1 -13.88 21.88 85.47
C MET A 1 -13.16 20.72 84.80
N LYS A 2 -11.81 20.68 84.81
CA LYS A 2 -10.94 19.50 84.49
C LYS A 2 -11.10 18.91 83.05
N ARG A 3 -10.08 18.34 82.40
CA ARG A 3 -8.60 18.42 82.51
C ARG A 3 -8.01 18.03 81.14
N LEU A 4 -6.86 18.59 80.77
CA LEU A 4 -6.04 18.12 79.63
C LEU A 4 -5.53 16.68 79.83
N VAL A 5 -5.30 15.93 78.73
CA VAL A 5 -3.99 15.32 78.36
C VAL A 5 -3.91 15.15 76.82
N LEU A 6 -2.78 15.54 76.23
CA LEU A 6 -2.15 15.04 74.98
C LEU A 6 -0.66 14.74 75.34
N PRO A 7 0.20 14.11 74.48
CA PRO A 7 0.05 13.78 73.06
C PRO A 7 -0.06 12.23 72.85
N LEU A 8 0.75 11.43 72.12
CA LEU A 8 2.09 11.52 71.49
C LEU A 8 2.10 10.80 70.11
N VAL A 9 3.18 10.98 69.33
CA VAL A 9 3.38 10.50 67.95
C VAL A 9 4.24 9.24 67.90
N VAL A 10 3.97 8.34 66.94
CA VAL A 10 5.00 7.51 66.28
C VAL A 10 4.84 7.67 64.77
N SER A 11 5.92 8.04 64.09
CA SER A 11 5.96 8.19 62.63
C SER A 11 6.54 6.93 61.98
N VAL A 12 5.97 6.51 60.84
CA VAL A 12 6.68 5.68 59.86
C VAL A 12 6.83 6.49 58.59
N LEU A 13 8.09 6.73 58.22
CA LEU A 13 8.53 7.40 56.99
C LEU A 13 9.11 6.32 56.04
N VAL A 14 9.49 6.71 54.81
CA VAL A 14 10.22 5.90 53.81
C VAL A 14 9.32 4.87 53.08
N ALA A 15 9.36 4.70 51.75
CA ALA A 15 10.19 5.32 50.71
C ALA A 15 9.35 5.86 49.53
N SER A 16 9.88 6.86 48.81
CA SER A 16 9.38 7.28 47.50
C SER A 16 9.79 6.28 46.42
N GLY A 17 8.82 5.53 45.88
CA GLY A 17 9.03 4.55 44.80
C GLY A 17 8.68 5.08 43.40
N ALA A 18 9.22 6.22 42.99
CA ALA A 18 8.99 6.77 41.66
C ALA A 18 9.84 6.04 40.60
N MET A 19 9.25 5.09 39.88
CA MET A 19 9.93 4.34 38.82
C MET A 19 9.05 4.12 37.59
N ALA A 20 9.66 4.32 36.42
CA ALA A 20 9.28 3.78 35.12
C ALA A 20 7.79 3.83 34.73
N GLN A 21 7.38 5.01 34.28
CA GLN A 21 6.49 5.17 33.13
C GLN A 21 6.75 4.08 32.06
N LYS A 22 5.92 3.04 31.99
CA LYS A 22 5.74 2.27 30.76
C LYS A 22 4.59 2.91 29.98
N SER A 23 4.93 3.94 29.22
CA SER A 23 4.09 4.36 28.10
C SER A 23 3.94 3.14 27.18
N SER A 24 2.72 2.59 27.12
CA SER A 24 2.29 1.82 25.96
C SER A 24 2.40 2.77 24.77
N ASP A 25 3.41 2.54 23.92
CA ASP A 25 3.73 3.45 22.83
C ASP A 25 2.75 3.24 21.67
N GLU A 26 1.49 3.61 21.92
CA GLU A 26 0.61 4.08 20.86
C GLU A 26 1.26 5.30 20.24
N THR A 27 2.08 5.05 19.22
CA THR A 27 2.68 6.06 18.34
C THR A 27 1.56 6.98 17.85
N LYS A 28 1.45 8.15 18.50
CA LYS A 28 0.27 9.01 18.42
C LYS A 28 0.11 9.53 16.99
N PHE A 29 -0.74 8.86 16.23
CA PHE A 29 -1.03 9.13 14.82
C PHE A 29 -1.31 10.63 14.60
N SER A 30 -0.31 11.34 14.05
CA SER A 30 -0.23 12.80 14.03
C SER A 30 -0.48 13.35 12.63
N GLY A 31 -1.75 13.31 12.23
CA GLY A 31 -2.22 13.77 10.92
C GLY A 31 -2.25 12.67 9.86
N PRO A 32 -2.75 12.98 8.64
CA PRO A 32 -2.80 12.03 7.53
C PRO A 32 -1.38 11.59 7.14
N ASN A 33 -1.26 10.36 6.64
CA ASN A 33 -0.01 9.81 6.13
C ASN A 33 0.60 10.77 5.11
N LYS A 34 1.75 11.36 5.44
CA LYS A 34 2.35 12.40 4.59
C LYS A 34 2.79 11.81 3.26
N ASP A 35 3.53 10.71 3.32
CA ASP A 35 4.08 10.01 2.17
C ASP A 35 3.55 8.57 2.11
N VAL A 36 3.34 8.08 0.89
CA VAL A 36 2.91 6.71 0.60
C VAL A 36 3.71 6.16 -0.58
N THR A 37 3.77 4.83 -0.66
CA THR A 37 4.32 4.11 -1.81
C THR A 37 3.22 3.30 -2.48
N TYR A 38 2.94 3.56 -3.76
CA TYR A 38 2.03 2.72 -4.53
C TYR A 38 2.77 1.77 -5.45
N ARG A 39 2.16 0.60 -5.66
CA ARG A 39 2.61 -0.45 -6.57
C ARG A 39 1.42 -0.88 -7.42
N LEU A 40 1.41 -0.48 -8.70
CA LEU A 40 0.44 -0.92 -9.70
C LEU A 40 1.05 -2.01 -10.58
N LEU A 41 0.26 -3.04 -10.87
CA LEU A 41 0.56 -4.04 -11.90
C LEU A 41 -0.55 -4.01 -12.95
N TRP A 42 -0.16 -3.84 -14.20
CA TRP A 42 -0.98 -4.13 -15.36
C TRP A 42 -0.78 -5.60 -15.73
N LEU A 43 -1.86 -6.36 -15.67
CA LEU A 43 -1.93 -7.76 -16.05
C LEU A 43 -2.78 -7.90 -17.32
N ILE A 44 -2.48 -8.90 -18.14
CA ILE A 44 -3.36 -9.31 -19.24
C ILE A 44 -3.62 -10.82 -19.18
N GLU A 45 -4.78 -11.26 -19.66
CA GLU A 45 -5.03 -12.68 -19.92
C GLU A 45 -4.23 -13.14 -21.15
N SER A 46 -3.60 -14.31 -21.01
CA SER A 46 -2.64 -14.87 -21.94
C SER A 46 -2.74 -16.39 -21.99
N ASP A 47 -2.87 -16.95 -23.20
CA ASP A 47 -2.81 -18.39 -23.43
C ASP A 47 -1.37 -18.86 -23.74
N ASP A 48 -0.48 -17.98 -24.23
CA ASP A 48 0.90 -18.29 -24.63
C ASP A 48 1.67 -18.94 -23.46
N GLU A 49 1.83 -20.27 -23.52
CA GLU A 49 2.41 -21.07 -22.44
C GLU A 49 3.83 -20.64 -22.06
N ASN A 50 4.57 -20.04 -23.01
CA ASN A 50 5.94 -19.54 -22.82
C ASN A 50 6.02 -18.31 -21.91
N ARG A 51 4.88 -17.70 -21.56
CA ARG A 51 4.80 -16.55 -20.64
C ARG A 51 4.83 -17.00 -19.17
N ARG A 52 5.54 -16.25 -18.32
CA ARG A 52 5.47 -16.44 -16.87
C ARG A 52 4.14 -15.89 -16.33
N SER A 53 3.21 -16.79 -16.01
CA SER A 53 1.95 -16.47 -15.31
C SER A 53 2.23 -15.70 -14.01
N TYR A 54 1.35 -14.77 -13.66
CA TYR A 54 1.37 -14.07 -12.39
C TYR A 54 1.10 -15.04 -11.23
N GLN A 55 2.01 -15.03 -10.26
CA GLN A 55 1.96 -15.83 -9.02
C GLN A 55 2.08 -14.93 -7.77
N GLY A 56 1.72 -13.65 -7.89
CA GLY A 56 1.80 -12.69 -6.79
C GLY A 56 0.57 -12.73 -5.86
N PRO A 57 0.58 -11.97 -4.75
CA PRO A 57 -0.39 -12.13 -3.66
C PRO A 57 -1.86 -11.85 -4.01
N ALA A 58 -2.16 -11.24 -5.16
CA ALA A 58 -3.53 -11.04 -5.62
C ALA A 58 -4.10 -12.24 -6.43
N ARG A 59 -3.29 -13.26 -6.74
CA ARG A 59 -3.63 -14.35 -7.67
C ARG A 59 -4.94 -15.05 -7.32
N GLU A 60 -5.14 -15.42 -6.06
CA GLU A 60 -6.33 -16.15 -5.63
C GLU A 60 -7.59 -15.30 -5.79
N GLY A 61 -7.57 -14.04 -5.32
CA GLY A 61 -8.68 -13.11 -5.50
C GLY A 61 -9.00 -12.81 -6.98
N LEU A 62 -8.00 -12.79 -7.86
CA LEU A 62 -8.19 -12.63 -9.30
C LEU A 62 -8.83 -13.89 -9.92
N SER A 63 -8.36 -15.08 -9.53
CA SER A 63 -8.94 -16.36 -9.94
C SER A 63 -10.40 -16.49 -9.47
N SER A 64 -10.70 -16.11 -8.22
CA SER A 64 -12.06 -16.08 -7.68
C SER A 64 -12.96 -15.03 -8.33
N ALA A 65 -12.38 -13.95 -8.88
CA ALA A 65 -13.11 -12.95 -9.67
C ALA A 65 -13.35 -13.38 -11.13
N GLY A 66 -12.95 -14.59 -11.52
CA GLY A 66 -13.18 -15.13 -12.87
C GLY A 66 -12.17 -14.66 -13.93
N TYR A 67 -10.99 -14.18 -13.53
CA TYR A 67 -9.88 -13.96 -14.46
C TYR A 67 -9.09 -15.25 -14.69
N GLY A 68 -8.70 -15.47 -15.94
CA GLY A 68 -7.95 -16.66 -16.36
C GLY A 68 -6.45 -16.59 -16.07
N ARG A 69 -5.66 -17.14 -16.99
CA ARG A 69 -4.19 -17.14 -16.91
C ARG A 69 -3.65 -15.71 -17.16
N LEU A 70 -3.47 -14.97 -16.08
CA LEU A 70 -2.91 -13.60 -16.13
C LEU A 70 -1.38 -13.61 -16.21
N VAL A 71 -0.80 -12.73 -17.02
CA VAL A 71 0.65 -12.44 -17.11
C VAL A 71 0.89 -10.95 -16.85
N VAL A 72 2.07 -10.59 -16.35
CA VAL A 72 2.42 -9.17 -16.14
C VAL A 72 2.74 -8.52 -17.49
N ALA A 73 1.95 -7.51 -17.86
CA ALA A 73 2.15 -6.69 -19.04
C ALA A 73 2.97 -5.43 -18.74
N GLY A 74 2.75 -4.81 -17.57
CA GLY A 74 3.52 -3.66 -17.10
C GLY A 74 3.41 -3.45 -15.59
N SER A 75 4.23 -2.56 -15.05
CA SER A 75 4.22 -2.19 -13.64
C SER A 75 4.59 -0.71 -13.46
N ALA A 76 4.06 -0.10 -12.40
CA ALA A 76 4.41 1.25 -11.99
C ALA A 76 4.53 1.29 -10.46
N THR A 77 5.68 1.73 -9.97
CA THR A 77 5.95 1.94 -8.55
C THR A 77 6.45 3.36 -8.37
N ALA A 78 5.87 4.12 -7.44
CA ALA A 78 6.39 5.41 -7.03
C ALA A 78 5.96 5.78 -5.61
N MET A 79 6.74 6.67 -5.01
CA MET A 79 6.38 7.41 -3.81
C MET A 79 5.59 8.67 -4.19
N VAL A 80 4.69 9.11 -3.32
CA VAL A 80 3.90 10.33 -3.50
C VAL A 80 3.39 10.83 -2.15
N ALA A 81 3.39 12.16 -1.97
CA ALA A 81 2.78 12.78 -0.79
C ALA A 81 1.25 12.89 -0.95
N VAL A 82 0.49 12.67 0.12
CA VAL A 82 -0.99 12.81 0.08
C VAL A 82 -1.38 14.25 -0.25
N GLY A 83 -2.35 14.41 -1.16
CA GLY A 83 -2.72 15.69 -1.77
C GLY A 83 -1.91 16.06 -3.02
N GLN A 84 -0.83 15.35 -3.35
CA GLN A 84 -0.06 15.55 -4.58
C GLN A 84 -0.50 14.63 -5.72
N ARG A 85 -0.09 14.97 -6.93
CA ARG A 85 -0.24 14.13 -8.14
C ARG A 85 1.08 13.46 -8.47
N SER A 86 1.06 12.13 -8.55
CA SER A 86 2.13 11.33 -9.15
C SER A 86 1.77 10.99 -10.60
N SER A 87 2.80 10.81 -11.43
CA SER A 87 2.67 10.29 -12.78
C SER A 87 3.89 9.43 -13.12
N VAL A 88 3.65 8.17 -13.49
CA VAL A 88 4.68 7.22 -13.94
C VAL A 88 4.35 6.81 -15.36
N MET A 89 5.36 6.78 -16.23
CA MET A 89 5.27 6.27 -17.60
C MET A 89 6.34 5.19 -17.80
N GLY A 90 5.95 4.09 -18.46
CA GLY A 90 6.83 2.98 -18.77
C GLY A 90 6.49 2.36 -20.13
N THR A 91 7.39 1.52 -20.64
CA THR A 91 7.22 0.81 -21.90
C THR A 91 7.40 -0.70 -21.68
N SER A 92 6.75 -1.50 -22.54
CA SER A 92 6.71 -2.95 -22.44
C SER A 92 6.59 -3.59 -23.82
N ARG A 93 6.67 -4.94 -23.91
CA ARG A 93 6.34 -5.66 -25.16
C ARG A 93 4.88 -5.50 -25.59
N TYR A 94 4.01 -4.98 -24.71
CA TYR A 94 2.59 -4.76 -24.93
C TYR A 94 2.24 -3.30 -25.29
N GLY A 95 3.25 -2.43 -25.31
CA GLY A 95 3.10 -1.01 -25.59
C GLY A 95 3.48 -0.11 -24.43
N GLN A 96 3.14 1.17 -24.57
CA GLN A 96 3.31 2.19 -23.55
C GLN A 96 2.23 2.08 -22.46
N MET A 97 2.61 2.37 -21.21
CA MET A 97 1.69 2.51 -20.07
C MET A 97 1.99 3.81 -19.31
N THR A 98 0.96 4.62 -19.09
CA THR A 98 1.01 5.84 -18.27
C THR A 98 -0.01 5.71 -17.14
N THR A 99 0.45 5.90 -15.90
CA THR A 99 -0.39 5.93 -14.69
C THR A 99 -0.26 7.29 -14.01
N THR A 100 -1.38 8.01 -13.87
CA THR A 100 -1.54 9.13 -12.95
C THR A 100 -2.25 8.65 -11.69
N LEU A 101 -1.72 9.00 -10.52
CA LEU A 101 -2.38 8.80 -9.23
C LEU A 101 -2.41 10.12 -8.43
N SER A 102 -3.55 10.44 -7.83
CA SER A 102 -3.66 11.44 -6.77
C SER A 102 -4.36 10.81 -5.57
N LEU A 103 -3.72 10.90 -4.40
CA LEU A 103 -4.36 10.56 -3.13
C LEU A 103 -5.04 11.80 -2.56
N LEU A 104 -6.33 11.67 -2.26
CA LEU A 104 -7.10 12.71 -1.60
C LEU A 104 -6.87 12.61 -0.08
N ASN A 105 -6.84 13.77 0.59
CA ASN A 105 -6.62 13.82 2.03
C ASN A 105 -7.82 13.19 2.77
N THR A 106 -7.56 12.10 3.51
CA THR A 106 -8.57 11.39 4.30
C THR A 106 -8.14 11.28 5.75
N SER A 107 -9.10 11.42 6.67
CA SER A 107 -8.92 11.18 8.10
C SER A 107 -9.01 9.70 8.49
N ASP A 108 -9.30 8.80 7.54
CA ASP A 108 -9.36 7.36 7.78
C ASP A 108 -7.95 6.76 8.01
N ARG A 109 -7.78 6.08 9.14
CA ARG A 109 -6.52 5.39 9.48
C ARG A 109 -6.29 4.13 8.64
N ASN A 110 -7.34 3.51 8.09
CA ASN A 110 -7.29 2.19 7.45
C ASN A 110 -7.53 2.22 5.92
N GLN A 111 -7.89 3.39 5.36
CA GLN A 111 -8.18 3.56 3.93
C GLN A 111 -7.46 4.79 3.35
N PHE A 112 -7.24 4.77 2.03
CA PHE A 112 -6.95 5.96 1.23
C PHE A 112 -8.14 6.25 0.31
N GLU A 113 -8.48 7.52 0.10
CA GLU A 113 -9.33 7.90 -1.03
C GLU A 113 -8.44 8.31 -2.20
N ILE A 114 -8.63 7.67 -3.36
CA ILE A 114 -7.77 7.86 -4.53
C ILE A 114 -8.57 8.30 -5.74
N LYS A 115 -7.95 9.12 -6.59
CA LYS A 115 -8.29 9.23 -8.01
C LYS A 115 -7.11 8.73 -8.84
N ILE A 116 -7.38 7.78 -9.74
CA ILE A 116 -6.38 7.17 -10.61
C ILE A 116 -6.87 7.18 -12.06
N ASN A 117 -5.96 7.50 -12.97
CA ASN A 117 -6.15 7.37 -14.41
C ASN A 117 -4.96 6.56 -14.97
N MET A 118 -5.25 5.45 -15.64
CA MET A 118 -4.28 4.58 -16.29
C MET A 118 -4.63 4.44 -17.77
N LEU A 119 -3.66 4.72 -18.64
CA LEU A 119 -3.76 4.60 -20.08
C LEU A 119 -2.66 3.67 -20.59
N THR A 120 -3.04 2.65 -21.36
CA THR A 120 -2.12 1.84 -22.18
C THR A 120 -2.39 2.06 -23.66
N LYS A 121 -1.36 1.84 -24.47
CA LYS A 121 -1.40 2.01 -25.93
C LYS A 121 -0.91 0.75 -26.66
N ASP A 122 -0.91 0.83 -27.98
CA ASP A 122 -0.29 -0.13 -28.89
C ASP A 122 -0.99 -1.50 -28.93
N ARG A 123 -0.48 -2.55 -28.25
CA ARG A 123 -0.96 -3.94 -28.49
C ARG A 123 -2.20 -4.33 -27.69
N SER A 124 -2.43 -3.68 -26.56
CA SER A 124 -3.59 -3.92 -25.69
C SER A 124 -4.03 -2.58 -25.10
N PRO A 125 -4.63 -1.69 -25.92
CA PRO A 125 -5.05 -0.37 -25.49
C PRO A 125 -6.15 -0.48 -24.44
N THR A 126 -6.05 0.32 -23.38
CA THR A 126 -6.98 0.30 -22.25
C THR A 126 -6.93 1.66 -21.56
N SER A 127 -8.09 2.19 -21.23
CA SER A 127 -8.24 3.42 -20.44
C SER A 127 -9.08 3.11 -19.22
N LEU A 128 -8.52 3.34 -18.04
CA LEU A 128 -9.19 3.15 -16.75
C LEU A 128 -9.09 4.45 -15.97
N GLU A 129 -10.23 5.08 -15.69
CA GLU A 129 -10.35 6.14 -14.70
C GLU A 129 -11.28 5.67 -13.58
N THR A 130 -10.82 5.73 -12.33
CA THR A 130 -11.66 5.44 -11.17
C THR A 130 -11.34 6.36 -10.00
N THR A 131 -12.33 6.55 -9.13
CA THR A 131 -12.21 7.24 -7.85
C THR A 131 -12.83 6.34 -6.79
N ALA A 132 -12.06 5.96 -5.78
CA ALA A 132 -12.44 4.91 -4.84
C ALA A 132 -11.78 5.11 -3.46
N ARG A 133 -12.40 4.53 -2.42
CA ARG A 133 -11.72 4.29 -1.15
C ARG A 133 -11.14 2.89 -1.14
N VAL A 134 -9.86 2.78 -0.80
CA VAL A 134 -9.06 1.57 -0.96
C VAL A 134 -8.31 1.22 0.33
N PRO A 135 -8.19 -0.06 0.70
CA PRO A 135 -7.54 -0.48 1.93
C PRO A 135 -6.03 -0.28 1.88
N LYS A 136 -5.44 0.22 2.97
CA LYS A 136 -3.97 0.34 3.10
C LYS A 136 -3.31 -1.05 3.20
N GLY A 137 -2.09 -1.18 2.68
CA GLY A 137 -1.25 -2.38 2.76
C GLY A 137 -1.75 -3.61 1.98
N ARG A 138 -2.90 -3.52 1.30
CA ARG A 138 -3.56 -4.64 0.62
C ARG A 138 -3.62 -4.42 -0.89
N TRP A 139 -3.66 -5.52 -1.65
CA TRP A 139 -3.94 -5.48 -3.08
C TRP A 139 -5.45 -5.32 -3.32
N PHE A 140 -5.81 -4.49 -4.29
CA PHE A 140 -7.17 -4.24 -4.74
C PHE A 140 -7.23 -4.12 -6.27
N LEU A 141 -8.42 -4.35 -6.84
CA LEU A 141 -8.70 -4.12 -8.26
C LEU A 141 -8.88 -2.61 -8.50
N VAL A 142 -8.10 -2.05 -9.41
CA VAL A 142 -8.29 -0.68 -9.93
C VAL A 142 -9.39 -0.69 -11.00
N GLY A 143 -9.36 -1.69 -11.88
CA GLY A 143 -10.34 -1.86 -12.95
C GLY A 143 -9.89 -2.90 -13.96
N SER A 144 -10.74 -3.16 -14.94
CA SER A 144 -10.52 -4.16 -15.99
C SER A 144 -11.21 -3.74 -17.28
N ALA A 145 -10.65 -4.13 -18.42
CA ALA A 145 -11.24 -3.94 -19.75
C ALA A 145 -11.15 -5.24 -20.56
N ASP A 146 -12.09 -5.44 -21.48
CA ASP A 146 -11.84 -6.33 -22.62
C ASP A 146 -10.90 -5.60 -23.58
N SER A 147 -9.72 -6.17 -23.81
CA SER A 147 -8.62 -5.53 -24.55
C SER A 147 -8.46 -6.09 -25.96
N ARG A 148 -9.43 -6.87 -26.46
CA ARG A 148 -9.47 -7.37 -27.85
C ARG A 148 -9.75 -6.29 -28.89
N ALA A 149 -10.09 -5.07 -28.49
CA ALA A 149 -10.36 -3.95 -29.37
C ALA A 149 -9.13 -3.60 -30.24
N GLY A 150 -9.11 -4.11 -31.48
CA GLY A 150 -8.00 -3.94 -32.43
C GLY A 150 -6.94 -5.04 -32.41
N GLN A 151 -7.12 -6.12 -31.62
CA GLN A 151 -6.27 -7.31 -31.69
C GLN A 151 -6.73 -8.26 -32.81
N ALA A 152 -5.81 -9.10 -33.29
CA ALA A 152 -6.17 -10.27 -34.10
C ALA A 152 -6.96 -11.27 -33.24
N ILE A 153 -7.94 -11.96 -33.84
CA ILE A 153 -8.80 -12.92 -33.12
C ILE A 153 -7.98 -14.08 -32.54
N ASP A 154 -6.92 -14.47 -33.25
CA ASP A 154 -6.00 -15.56 -32.94
C ASP A 154 -4.81 -15.11 -32.05
N ALA A 155 -4.90 -13.97 -31.38
CA ALA A 155 -3.84 -13.47 -30.49
C ALA A 155 -3.87 -14.18 -29.13
N ASP A 156 -2.79 -14.90 -28.80
CA ASP A 156 -2.64 -15.57 -27.50
C ASP A 156 -2.59 -14.60 -26.30
N ASP A 157 -2.09 -13.38 -26.52
CA ASP A 157 -1.85 -12.35 -25.50
C ASP A 157 -2.84 -11.18 -25.62
N GLY A 158 -3.58 -10.88 -24.54
CA GLY A 158 -4.32 -9.61 -24.41
C GLY A 158 -5.84 -9.70 -24.49
N LYS A 159 -6.43 -10.88 -24.26
CA LYS A 159 -7.90 -11.08 -24.29
C LYS A 159 -8.65 -10.15 -23.32
N ARG A 160 -8.10 -9.95 -22.12
CA ARG A 160 -8.58 -9.00 -21.11
C ARG A 160 -7.40 -8.31 -20.44
N ALA A 161 -7.57 -7.05 -20.07
CA ALA A 161 -6.63 -6.27 -19.29
C ALA A 161 -7.17 -6.04 -17.88
N VAL A 162 -6.31 -6.16 -16.87
CA VAL A 162 -6.66 -5.97 -15.45
C VAL A 162 -5.58 -5.11 -14.80
N ALA A 163 -5.99 -4.08 -14.08
CA ALA A 163 -5.10 -3.26 -13.26
C ALA A 163 -5.35 -3.57 -11.78
N ILE A 164 -4.31 -3.99 -11.06
CA ILE A 164 -4.32 -4.13 -9.60
C ILE A 164 -3.33 -3.16 -8.98
N MET A 165 -3.65 -2.67 -7.78
CA MET A 165 -2.77 -1.78 -7.03
C MET A 165 -2.71 -2.21 -5.56
N ARG A 166 -1.57 -1.93 -4.92
CA ARG A 166 -1.39 -1.87 -3.48
C ARG A 166 -0.81 -0.49 -3.13
N ILE A 167 -1.24 0.09 -2.01
CA ILE A 167 -0.68 1.33 -1.47
C ILE A 167 -0.24 1.07 -0.02
N ASP A 168 1.03 1.32 0.23
CA ASP A 168 1.70 1.17 1.52
C ASP A 168 1.96 2.53 2.15
N GLU A 169 1.99 2.59 3.48
CA GLU A 169 2.34 3.81 4.21
C GLU A 169 3.86 4.04 4.15
N GLY A 170 4.29 5.31 4.04
CA GLY A 170 5.70 5.67 4.02
C GLY A 170 6.39 5.44 2.66
N VAL A 171 7.72 5.55 2.69
CA VAL A 171 8.60 5.56 1.52
C VAL A 171 9.20 4.18 1.24
N LEU A 172 9.57 3.92 -0.02
CA LEU A 172 10.27 2.69 -0.38
C LEU A 172 11.75 2.80 -0.02
N LEU A 173 12.12 2.25 1.13
CA LEU A 173 13.52 2.02 1.49
C LEU A 173 14.12 0.91 0.61
N LEU A 174 15.42 1.00 0.36
CA LEU A 174 16.19 0.10 -0.54
C LEU A 174 17.40 -0.55 0.17
N ASP A 175 17.67 -0.10 1.38
CA ASP A 175 18.65 -0.52 2.34
C ASP A 175 18.04 -1.49 3.36
N GLU A 176 18.84 -2.43 3.86
CA GLU A 176 18.45 -3.28 4.99
C GLU A 176 18.59 -2.48 6.30
N PRO A 177 17.65 -2.61 7.25
CA PRO A 177 17.77 -1.95 8.53
C PRO A 177 19.01 -2.47 9.27
N GLN A 178 19.99 -1.60 9.49
CA GLN A 178 21.15 -1.94 10.32
C GLN A 178 20.66 -2.23 11.74
N GLU A 179 20.67 -3.49 12.14
CA GLU A 179 20.59 -3.84 13.56
C GLU A 179 21.73 -3.12 14.28
N ALA A 180 21.37 -2.26 15.24
CA ALA A 180 22.34 -1.50 16.00
C ALA A 180 23.20 -2.49 16.79
N ALA A 181 24.45 -2.68 16.37
CA ALA A 181 25.38 -3.58 17.02
C ALA A 181 25.50 -3.21 18.50
N GLU A 182 24.96 -4.05 19.38
CA GLU A 182 25.03 -3.82 20.82
C GLU A 182 26.50 -3.83 21.24
N THR A 183 27.02 -2.67 21.64
CA THR A 183 28.37 -2.53 22.17
C THR A 183 28.45 -3.25 23.51
N GLN A 184 28.74 -4.54 23.48
CA GLN A 184 29.18 -5.29 24.65
C GLN A 184 30.51 -4.69 25.10
N GLY A 185 30.45 -3.89 26.17
CA GLY A 185 31.61 -3.42 26.89
C GLY A 185 31.93 -4.36 28.05
N ASP A 186 33.13 -4.92 28.02
CA ASP A 186 33.84 -5.47 29.19
C ASP A 186 34.69 -4.34 29.85
#